data_AF-B0P8W2-F1
#
_entry.id   AF-B0P8W2-F1
#
_cell.length_a   1.000
_cell.length_b   1.000
_cell.length_c   1.000
_cell.angle_alpha   90.00
_cell.angle_beta   90.00
_cell.angle_gamma   90.00
#
_symmetry.space_group_name_H-M   'P 1'
#
loop_
_entity.id
_entity.type
_entity.pdbx_description
1 polymer ?
#
loop_
_entity_poly.entity_id
_entity_poly.type
_entity_poly.pdbx_seq_one_letter_code
_entity_poly.pdbx_strand_id
1 'polypeptide(L)'
;MAFLNLWEKENNPTYCEHAYLELLEKKKAASFTLTPKQWIDQTKAIGIVLKQGKPGGTFAHPMIACEFASWLTPEFKMLLLKLSLIKARLG
;
A
#
# COMPACT_ATOMS: atom_id res chain seq x y z
N MET A 1 3.64 -4.69 2.90
CA MET A 1 4.24 -4.69 1.55
C MET A 1 3.49 -5.58 0.57
N ALA A 2 3.05 -6.79 0.93
CA ALA A 2 2.34 -7.67 0.01
C ALA A 2 1.09 -7.04 -0.65
N PHE A 3 0.23 -6.35 0.12
CA PHE A 3 -0.94 -5.67 -0.44
C PHE A 3 -0.55 -4.50 -1.38
N LEU A 4 0.49 -3.73 -1.04
CA LEU A 4 1.00 -2.68 -1.94
C LEU A 4 1.45 -3.28 -3.27
N ASN A 5 2.20 -4.38 -3.23
CA ASN A 5 2.63 -5.08 -4.43
C ASN A 5 1.45 -5.54 -5.29
N LEU A 6 0.43 -6.15 -4.67
CA LEU A 6 -0.78 -6.58 -5.37
C LEU A 6 -1.49 -5.39 -6.03
N TRP A 7 -1.76 -4.33 -5.26
CA TRP A 7 -2.45 -3.15 -5.75
C TRP A 7 -1.70 -2.51 -6.91
N GLU A 8 -0.38 -2.37 -6.82
CA GLU A 8 0.42 -1.82 -7.91
C GLU A 8 0.40 -2.72 -9.16
N LYS A 9 0.52 -4.05 -9.01
CA LYS A 9 0.44 -4.97 -10.15
C LYS A 9 -0.88 -4.86 -10.92
N GLU A 10 -1.98 -4.63 -10.22
CA GLU A 10 -3.30 -4.53 -10.83
C GLU A 10 -3.59 -3.14 -11.42
N ASN A 11 -2.98 -2.08 -10.89
CA ASN A 11 -3.39 -0.69 -11.18
C ASN A 11 -2.28 0.16 -11.84
N ASN A 12 -1.04 -0.33 -11.91
CA ASN A 12 0.11 0.42 -12.40
C ASN A 12 0.88 -0.37 -13.48
N PRO A 13 0.64 -0.08 -14.77
CA PRO A 13 1.32 -0.76 -15.88
C PRO A 13 2.84 -0.57 -15.90
N THR A 14 3.37 0.43 -15.19
CA THR A 14 4.80 0.75 -15.15
C THR A 14 5.51 0.19 -13.92
N TYR A 15 4.79 -0.53 -13.05
CA TYR A 15 5.31 -1.09 -11.81
C TYR A 15 6.44 -2.09 -12.03
N CYS A 16 7.48 -2.00 -11.21
CA CYS A 16 8.64 -2.88 -11.24
C CYS A 16 8.55 -3.96 -10.15
N GLU A 17 7.96 -5.11 -10.48
CA GLU A 17 7.87 -6.25 -9.57
C GLU A 17 9.26 -6.82 -9.20
N HIS A 18 10.24 -6.74 -10.11
CA HIS A 18 11.61 -7.18 -9.81
C HIS A 18 12.24 -6.38 -8.66
N ALA A 19 12.08 -5.05 -8.66
CA ALA A 19 12.56 -4.19 -7.58
C ALA A 19 11.86 -4.50 -6.25
N TYR A 20 10.58 -4.89 -6.28
CA TYR A 20 9.88 -5.37 -5.09
C TYR A 20 10.53 -6.63 -4.51
N LEU A 21 10.89 -7.61 -5.35
CA LEU A 21 11.58 -8.82 -4.89
C LEU A 21 12.95 -8.50 -4.27
N GLU A 22 13.72 -7.59 -4.87
CA GLU A 22 14.98 -7.12 -4.27
C GLU A 22 14.77 -6.46 -2.91
N LEU A 23 13.72 -5.65 -2.77
CA LEU A 23 13.36 -5.00 -1.51
C LEU A 23 12.94 -6.02 -0.44
N LEU A 24 12.25 -7.11 -0.82
CA LEU A 24 11.93 -8.21 0.10
C LEU A 24 13.19 -8.92 0.59
N GLU A 25 14.16 -9.16 -0.29
CA GLU A 25 15.43 -9.76 0.09
C GLU A 25 16.20 -8.85 1.07
N LYS A 26 16.27 -7.55 0.77
CA LYS A 26 16.91 -6.55 1.65
C LYS A 26 16.22 -6.45 3.02
N LYS A 27 14.89 -6.61 3.08
CA LYS A 27 14.13 -6.61 4.34
C LYS A 27 14.52 -7.73 5.30
N LYS A 28 15.14 -8.82 4.82
CA LYS A 28 15.64 -9.89 5.71
C LYS A 28 16.76 -9.40 6.64
N ALA A 29 17.45 -8.31 6.30
CA ALA A 29 18.43 -7.69 7.16
C ALA A 29 17.75 -6.91 8.31
N ALA A 30 18.17 -7.15 9.55
CA ALA A 30 17.56 -6.58 10.75
C ALA A 30 17.60 -5.03 10.82
N SER A 31 18.56 -4.40 10.15
CA SER A 31 18.72 -2.94 10.10
C SER A 31 18.02 -2.27 8.93
N PHE A 32 17.34 -3.02 8.05
CA PHE A 32 16.78 -2.46 6.84
C PHE A 32 15.53 -1.62 7.14
N THR A 33 15.62 -0.33 6.86
CA THR A 33 14.49 0.59 6.89
C THR A 33 14.15 0.99 5.45
N LEU A 34 12.91 0.76 5.05
CA LEU A 34 12.39 1.17 3.76
C LEU A 34 11.51 2.41 3.91
N THR A 35 11.95 3.53 3.34
CA THR A 35 11.15 4.75 3.29
C THR A 35 10.14 4.71 2.13
N PRO A 36 9.01 5.44 2.22
CA PRO A 36 8.07 5.57 1.10
C PRO A 36 8.74 6.10 -0.17
N LYS A 37 9.73 6.98 -0.04
CA LYS A 37 10.49 7.51 -1.18
C LYS A 37 11.26 6.41 -1.89
N GLN A 38 12.01 5.60 -1.13
CA GLN A 38 12.74 4.46 -1.69
C GLN A 38 11.80 3.44 -2.34
N TRP A 39 10.62 3.21 -1.76
CA TRP A 39 9.60 2.35 -2.37
C TRP A 39 9.18 2.88 -3.74
N ILE A 40 8.76 4.15 -3.82
CA ILE A 40 8.34 4.81 -5.06
C ILE A 40 9.47 4.80 -6.10
N ASP A 41 10.66 5.27 -5.72
CA ASP A 41 11.79 5.44 -6.63
C ASP A 41 12.27 4.08 -7.21
N GLN A 42 12.25 3.00 -6.43
CA GLN A 42 12.69 1.67 -6.89
C GLN A 42 11.60 0.91 -7.65
N THR A 43 10.35 0.97 -7.19
CA THR A 43 9.27 0.14 -7.75
C THR A 43 8.41 0.86 -8.77
N LYS A 44 8.58 2.18 -8.94
CA LYS A 44 7.70 3.06 -9.74
C LYS A 44 6.25 3.07 -9.24
N ALA A 45 6.05 2.81 -7.95
CA ALA A 45 4.73 2.79 -7.33
C ALA A 45 3.99 4.13 -7.47
N ILE A 46 2.69 4.06 -7.73
CA ILE A 46 1.79 5.24 -7.84
C ILE A 46 0.75 5.31 -6.71
N GLY A 47 0.60 4.23 -5.95
CA GLY A 47 -0.37 4.11 -4.87
C GLY A 47 0.02 4.87 -3.61
N ILE A 48 1.28 5.33 -3.51
CA ILE A 48 1.78 6.21 -2.47
C ILE A 48 2.39 7.45 -3.14
N VAL A 49 2.05 8.63 -2.65
CA VAL A 49 2.52 9.91 -3.19
C VAL A 49 3.17 10.73 -2.09
N LEU A 50 4.35 11.27 -2.38
CA LEU A 50 5.05 12.20 -1.52
C LEU A 50 4.88 13.62 -2.06
N LYS A 51 4.35 14.51 -1.22
CA LYS A 51 4.27 15.93 -1.52
C LYS A 51 5.20 16.70 -0.59
N GLN A 52 6.15 17.43 -1.17
CA GLN A 52 7.06 18.30 -0.42
C GLN A 52 6.42 19.68 -0.17
N GLY A 53 6.85 20.39 0.89
CA GLY A 53 6.40 21.75 1.23
C GLY A 53 5.26 21.81 2.26
N LYS A 54 4.56 22.95 2.34
CA LYS A 54 3.30 23.13 3.09
C LYS A 54 2.16 23.34 2.08
N PRO A 55 1.07 22.55 2.09
CA PRO A 55 0.77 21.37 2.92
C PRO A 55 1.32 20.08 2.29
N GLY A 56 2.54 19.69 2.67
CA GLY A 56 3.17 18.44 2.25
C GLY A 56 2.77 17.25 3.13
N GLY A 57 3.26 16.07 2.77
CA GLY A 57 2.99 14.83 3.49
C GLY A 57 3.11 13.59 2.60
N THR A 58 2.87 12.44 3.21
CA THR A 58 2.73 11.15 2.53
C THR A 58 1.24 10.84 2.40
N PHE A 59 0.79 10.63 1.17
CA PHE A 59 -0.58 10.30 0.84
C PHE A 59 -0.62 8.91 0.21
N ALA A 60 -1.74 8.21 0.37
CA ALA A 60 -1.94 6.91 -0.22
C ALA A 60 -3.30 6.85 -0.93
N HIS A 61 -3.38 6.04 -1.98
CA HIS A 61 -4.64 5.73 -2.64
C HIS A 61 -5.67 5.22 -1.61
N PRO A 62 -6.98 5.56 -1.72
CA PRO A 62 -7.97 5.21 -0.70
C PRO A 62 -8.01 3.73 -0.32
N MET A 63 -7.84 2.81 -1.28
CA MET A 63 -7.78 1.37 -0.96
C MET A 63 -6.56 0.98 -0.13
N ILE A 64 -5.41 1.58 -0.41
CA ILE A 64 -4.17 1.36 0.36
C ILE A 64 -4.30 1.98 1.75
N ALA A 65 -4.82 3.21 1.85
CA ALA A 65 -5.07 3.87 3.13
C ALA A 65 -6.06 3.09 3.99
N CYS A 66 -7.11 2.54 3.37
CA CYS A 66 -8.11 1.70 4.01
C CYS A 66 -7.50 0.39 4.52
N GLU A 67 -6.71 -0.31 3.70
CA GLU A 67 -6.00 -1.51 4.13
C GLU A 67 -5.11 -1.23 5.35
N PHE A 68 -4.35 -0.13 5.31
CA PHE A 68 -3.51 0.28 6.43
C PHE A 68 -4.34 0.56 7.70
N ALA A 69 -5.42 1.32 7.58
CA ALA A 69 -6.32 1.60 8.70
C ALA A 69 -6.97 0.32 9.26
N SER A 70 -7.25 -0.68 8.42
CA SER A 70 -7.79 -1.98 8.84
C SER A 70 -6.82 -2.81 9.68
N TRP A 71 -5.52 -2.54 9.57
CA TRP A 71 -4.54 -3.19 10.41
C TRP A 71 -4.47 -2.57 11.81
N LEU A 72 -4.77 -1.27 11.94
CA LEU A 72 -4.67 -0.56 13.20
C LEU A 72 -5.75 -0.95 14.21
N THR A 73 -6.98 -1.21 13.75
CA THR A 73 -8.11 -1.48 14.65
C THR A 73 -8.98 -2.64 14.16
N PRO A 74 -9.29 -3.62 15.04
CA PRO A 74 -10.23 -4.69 14.73
C PRO A 74 -11.63 -4.19 14.35
N GLU A 75 -12.08 -3.08 14.94
CA GLU A 75 -13.40 -2.48 14.69
C GLU A 75 -13.53 -1.98 13.25
N PHE A 76 -12.50 -1.29 12.73
CA PHE A 76 -12.49 -0.85 11.34
C PHE A 76 -12.46 -2.05 10.39
N LYS A 77 -11.66 -3.08 10.68
CA LYS A 77 -11.65 -4.32 9.90
C LYS A 77 -13.02 -5.02 9.90
N MET A 78 -13.68 -5.11 11.04
CA MET A 78 -15.03 -5.67 11.17
C MET A 78 -16.06 -4.87 10.36
N LEU A 79 -15.99 -3.54 10.37
CA LEU A 79 -16.84 -2.67 9.57
C LEU A 79 -16.69 -2.97 8.07
N LEU A 80 -15.46 -3.10 7.57
CA LEU A 80 -15.21 -3.45 6.17
C LEU A 80 -15.83 -4.80 5.77
N LEU A 81 -15.69 -5.82 6.63
CA LEU A 81 -16.29 -7.15 6.39
C LEU A 81 -17.83 -7.11 6.39
N LYS A 82 -18.44 -6.32 7.27
CA LYS A 82 -19.90 -6.15 7.27
C LYS A 82 -20.38 -5.47 5.99
N LEU A 83 -19.69 -4.41 5.55
CA LEU A 83 -20.02 -3.68 4.32
C LEU A 83 -19.88 -4.56 3.07
N SER A 84 -18.87 -5.42 3.01
CA SER A 84 -18.67 -6.31 1.86
C SER A 84 -19.78 -7.37 1.74
N LEU A 85 -20.24 -7.92 2.86
CA LEU A 85 -21.35 -8.89 2.89
C LEU A 85 -22.70 -8.27 2.49
N ILE A 86 -22.95 -7.01 2.85
CA ILE A 86 -24.18 -6.30 2.45
C ILE A 86 -24.19 -6.08 0.93
N LYS A 87 -23.06 -5.65 0.36
CA LYS A 87 -22.95 -5.44 -1.10
C LYS A 87 -23.20 -6.73 -1.88
N ALA A 88 -22.72 -7.88 -1.38
CA ALA A 88 -22.94 -9.17 -2.02
C ALA A 88 -24.41 -9.64 -2.01
N ARG A 89 -25.26 -9.07 -1.14
CA ARG A 89 -26.71 -9.39 -1.09
C ARG A 89 -27.56 -8.50 -1.99
N LEU A 90 -26.98 -7.43 -2.54
CA LEU A 90 -27.67 -6.44 -3.37
C LEU A 90 -27.28 -6.55 -4.86
N GLY A 91 -26.40 -7.50 -5.20
CA GLY A 91 -25.93 -7.75 -6.56
C GLY A 91 -26.49 -9.05 -7.13
#